data_AF-A0A240PL17-F1
#
_entry.id   AF-A0A240PL17-F1
#
_cell.length_a   1.000
_cell.length_b   1.000
_cell.length_c   1.000
_cell.angle_alpha   90.00
_cell.angle_beta   90.00
_cell.angle_gamma   90.00
#
_symmetry.space_group_name_H-M   'P 1'
#
loop_
_entity.id
_entity.type
_entity.pdbx_description
1 polymer ?
#
loop_
_entity_poly.entity_id
_entity_poly.type
_entity_poly.pdbx_seq_one_letter_code
_entity_poly.pdbx_strand_id
1 'polypeptide(L)'
;MIENLSKKRMVFGISCLILLTIVVLIIESKWMKAGSRRQEFVIENNSTCWQRETYEVIKDCHPCTAFEIASKSQGVCVHTHNKEVLKCIGGEIVTRSCDRVAWLDERHFWSFQISLTIIGTLSAAISFLRQKTLNRRTMLKIQRELGA
;
A
#
# COMPACT_ATOMS: atom_id res chain seq x y z
N MET A 1 6.45 -37.49 21.74
CA MET A 1 7.10 -36.18 21.45
C MET A 1 7.00 -35.71 19.98
N ILE A 2 6.59 -36.55 19.02
CA ILE A 2 6.46 -36.20 17.58
C ILE A 2 5.20 -35.33 17.30
N GLU A 3 4.14 -35.50 18.10
CA GLU A 3 2.86 -34.80 17.93
C GLU A 3 2.92 -33.29 18.17
N ASN A 4 3.74 -32.87 19.14
CA ASN A 4 3.90 -31.44 19.50
C ASN A 4 4.63 -30.63 18.40
N LEU A 5 5.37 -31.31 17.51
CA LEU A 5 6.08 -30.67 16.39
C LEU A 5 5.16 -30.37 15.19
N SER A 6 4.16 -31.23 14.96
CA SER A 6 3.11 -31.01 13.95
C SER A 6 2.19 -29.86 14.35
N LYS A 7 1.76 -29.84 15.62
CA LYS A 7 0.87 -28.81 16.17
C LYS A 7 1.48 -27.40 16.05
N LYS A 8 2.78 -27.24 16.34
CA LYS A 8 3.49 -25.96 16.19
C LYS A 8 3.60 -25.51 14.73
N ARG A 9 3.84 -26.43 13.78
CA ARG A 9 3.88 -26.11 12.34
C ARG A 9 2.51 -25.71 11.81
N MET A 10 1.46 -26.41 12.25
CA MET A 10 0.08 -26.11 11.87
C MET A 10 -0.34 -24.73 12.39
N VAL A 11 -0.06 -24.42 13.66
CA VAL A 11 -0.33 -23.09 14.24
C VAL A 11 0.46 -21.99 13.53
N PHE A 12 1.72 -22.25 13.15
CA PHE A 12 2.52 -21.29 12.40
C PHE A 12 1.93 -21.01 11.01
N GLY A 13 1.50 -22.05 10.29
CA GLY A 13 0.85 -21.90 8.99
C GLY A 13 -0.43 -21.08 9.08
N ILE A 14 -1.29 -21.38 10.05
CA ILE A 14 -2.54 -20.64 10.30
C ILE A 14 -2.25 -19.19 10.66
N SER A 15 -1.30 -18.93 11.57
CA SER A 15 -0.89 -17.58 11.94
C SER A 15 -0.38 -16.78 10.73
N CYS A 16 0.37 -17.41 9.83
CA CYS A 16 0.88 -16.78 8.62
C CYS A 16 -0.27 -16.41 7.67
N LEU A 17 -1.23 -17.32 7.46
CA LEU A 17 -2.42 -17.06 6.65
C LEU A 17 -3.26 -15.91 7.21
N ILE A 18 -3.46 -15.87 8.53
CA ILE A 18 -4.17 -14.78 9.21
C ILE A 18 -3.42 -13.45 8.99
N LEU A 19 -2.10 -13.43 9.16
CA LEU A 19 -1.30 -12.22 8.92
C LEU A 19 -1.42 -11.73 7.47
N LEU A 20 -1.35 -12.65 6.51
CA LEU A 20 -1.43 -12.37 5.08
C LEU A 20 -2.81 -11.79 4.72
N THR A 21 -3.89 -12.37 5.25
CA THR A 21 -5.25 -11.82 5.05
C THR A 21 -5.42 -10.42 5.64
N ILE A 22 -4.88 -10.14 6.83
CA ILE A 22 -4.91 -8.80 7.43
C ILE A 22 -4.15 -7.80 6.54
N VAL A 23 -2.99 -8.18 6.01
CA VAL A 23 -2.21 -7.33 5.09
C VAL A 23 -3.01 -7.02 3.82
N VAL A 24 -3.64 -8.02 3.21
CA VAL A 24 -4.50 -7.83 2.03
C VAL A 24 -5.67 -6.88 2.34
N LEU A 25 -6.33 -7.05 3.50
CA LEU A 25 -7.42 -6.14 3.91
C LEU A 25 -6.95 -4.70 4.12
N ILE A 26 -5.74 -4.50 4.66
CA ILE A 26 -5.17 -3.15 4.80
C ILE A 26 -4.92 -2.53 3.43
N ILE A 27 -4.36 -3.29 2.47
CA ILE A 27 -4.12 -2.83 1.11
C ILE A 27 -5.44 -2.44 0.42
N GLU A 28 -6.44 -3.33 0.46
CA GLU A 28 -7.78 -3.07 -0.06
C GLU A 28 -8.42 -1.82 0.56
N SER A 29 -8.36 -1.68 1.89
CA SER A 29 -8.95 -0.52 2.59
C SER A 29 -8.29 0.81 2.19
N LYS A 30 -6.97 0.80 1.96
CA LYS A 30 -6.21 1.96 1.51
C LYS A 30 -6.56 2.32 0.07
N TRP A 31 -6.75 1.32 -0.79
CA TRP A 31 -7.17 1.50 -2.18
C TRP A 31 -8.61 2.04 -2.27
N MET A 32 -9.53 1.49 -1.47
CA MET A 32 -10.93 1.96 -1.41
C MET A 32 -11.05 3.39 -0.88
N LYS A 33 -10.18 3.80 0.07
CA LYS A 33 -10.17 5.18 0.59
C LYS A 33 -9.69 6.20 -0.46
N ALA A 34 -8.85 5.79 -1.40
CA ALA A 34 -8.45 6.62 -2.53
C ALA A 34 -9.57 6.76 -3.59
N GLY A 35 -10.46 5.76 -3.72
CA GLY A 35 -11.55 5.77 -4.70
C GLY A 35 -12.89 6.36 -4.22
N SER A 36 -13.11 6.53 -2.91
CA SER A 36 -14.48 6.70 -2.38
C SER A 36 -14.92 8.14 -2.07
N ARG A 37 -14.06 9.17 -2.10
CA ARG A 37 -14.52 10.56 -1.86
C ARG A 37 -15.01 11.25 -3.14
N ARG A 38 -15.94 10.61 -3.85
CA ARG A 38 -16.72 11.22 -4.94
C ARG A 38 -17.75 12.19 -4.35
N GLN A 39 -17.25 13.30 -3.79
CA GLN A 39 -18.08 14.49 -3.62
C GLN A 39 -18.19 15.15 -4.98
N GLU A 40 -19.36 15.02 -5.58
CA GLU A 40 -19.79 15.72 -6.79
C GLU A 40 -19.95 17.19 -6.44
N PHE A 41 -18.89 17.97 -6.68
CA PHE A 41 -18.98 19.42 -6.71
C PHE A 41 -19.25 19.81 -8.16
N VAL A 42 -20.26 20.64 -8.39
CA VAL A 42 -20.48 21.29 -9.69
C VAL A 42 -19.31 22.25 -9.88
N ILE A 43 -18.36 21.87 -10.74
CA ILE A 43 -17.15 22.66 -11.00
C ILE A 43 -17.52 23.72 -12.03
N GLU A 44 -17.81 24.92 -11.55
CA GLU A 44 -17.93 26.13 -12.36
C GLU A 44 -16.52 26.52 -12.87
N ASN A 45 -16.48 27.03 -14.09
CA ASN A 45 -15.33 26.94 -14.99
C ASN A 45 -14.28 28.05 -14.77
N ASN A 46 -13.00 27.68 -14.87
CA ASN A 46 -11.91 28.50 -15.42
C ASN A 46 -11.61 29.89 -14.81
N SER A 47 -11.71 30.09 -13.49
CA SER A 47 -11.00 31.21 -12.86
C SER A 47 -9.59 30.76 -12.46
N THR A 48 -8.55 31.49 -12.90
CA THR A 48 -7.17 31.28 -12.44
C THR A 48 -6.94 31.94 -11.08
N CYS A 49 -7.91 31.86 -10.17
CA CYS A 49 -7.87 32.57 -8.89
C CYS A 49 -6.64 32.17 -8.05
N TRP A 50 -6.16 30.93 -8.19
CA TRP A 50 -4.93 30.42 -7.56
C TRP A 50 -3.64 31.15 -7.96
N GLN A 51 -3.65 31.94 -9.05
CA GLN A 51 -2.51 32.78 -9.45
C GLN A 51 -2.52 34.16 -8.78
N ARG A 52 -3.68 34.61 -8.33
CA ARG A 52 -3.92 35.98 -7.85
C ARG A 52 -4.13 36.05 -6.35
N GLU A 53 -4.72 35.01 -5.77
CA GLU A 53 -5.09 34.93 -4.37
C GLU A 53 -4.49 33.70 -3.70
N THR A 54 -4.37 33.76 -2.37
CA THR A 54 -4.10 32.56 -1.58
C THR A 54 -5.30 31.62 -1.63
N TYR A 55 -5.02 30.32 -1.64
CA TYR A 55 -6.01 29.27 -1.81
C TYR A 55 -5.81 28.16 -0.79
N GLU A 56 -6.89 27.45 -0.50
CA GLU A 56 -6.90 26.27 0.36
C GLU A 56 -7.18 25.03 -0.49
N VAL A 57 -6.41 23.95 -0.27
CA VAL A 57 -6.60 22.69 -1.00
C VAL A 57 -7.75 21.91 -0.34
N ILE A 58 -8.91 21.81 -1.01
CA ILE A 58 -10.05 21.04 -0.50
C ILE A 58 -9.84 19.55 -0.74
N LYS A 59 -9.39 19.20 -1.95
CA LYS A 59 -9.09 17.81 -2.34
C LYS A 59 -7.70 17.71 -2.92
N ASP A 60 -6.93 16.83 -2.32
CA ASP A 60 -5.62 16.42 -2.81
C ASP A 60 -5.71 15.81 -4.22
N CYS A 61 -4.55 15.80 -4.88
CA CYS A 61 -4.38 15.25 -6.22
C CYS A 61 -4.89 13.80 -6.30
N HIS A 62 -5.90 13.57 -7.14
CA HIS A 62 -6.49 12.26 -7.37
C HIS A 62 -6.67 11.99 -8.87
N PRO A 63 -6.67 10.71 -9.28
CA PRO A 63 -6.94 10.35 -10.67
C PRO A 63 -8.35 10.76 -11.08
N CYS A 64 -8.49 11.27 -12.30
CA CYS A 64 -9.78 11.59 -12.89
C CYS A 64 -10.61 10.32 -13.12
N THR A 65 -11.93 10.43 -13.01
CA THR A 65 -12.81 9.30 -13.27
C THR A 65 -12.90 9.00 -14.77
N ALA A 66 -13.17 7.74 -15.15
CA ALA A 66 -13.28 7.34 -16.56
C ALA A 66 -14.34 8.15 -17.34
N PHE A 67 -15.42 8.56 -16.66
CA PHE A 67 -16.45 9.42 -17.24
C PHE A 67 -15.92 10.82 -17.57
N GLU A 68 -15.16 11.45 -16.67
CA GLU A 68 -14.61 12.80 -16.89
C GLU A 68 -13.60 12.83 -18.05
N ILE A 69 -12.85 11.74 -18.22
CA ILE A 69 -11.92 11.56 -19.35
C ILE A 69 -12.69 11.40 -20.66
N ALA A 70 -13.75 10.58 -20.68
CA ALA A 70 -14.56 10.33 -21.87
C ALA A 70 -15.38 11.56 -22.30
N SER A 71 -15.96 12.26 -21.32
CA SER A 71 -16.82 13.43 -21.56
C SER A 71 -16.04 14.71 -21.83
N LYS A 72 -14.72 14.74 -21.60
CA LYS A 72 -13.84 15.91 -21.75
C LYS A 72 -14.38 17.18 -21.05
N SER A 73 -15.18 17.01 -20.01
CA SER A 73 -15.84 18.12 -19.31
C SER A 73 -14.84 19.04 -18.61
N GLN A 74 -13.67 18.51 -18.25
CA GLN A 74 -12.54 19.27 -17.73
C GLN A 74 -11.32 19.03 -18.61
N GLY A 75 -10.84 20.09 -19.30
CA GLY A 75 -9.65 20.00 -20.15
C GLY A 75 -8.39 19.51 -19.41
N VAL A 76 -8.35 19.73 -18.10
CA VAL A 76 -7.32 19.25 -17.17
C VAL A 76 -7.15 17.72 -17.20
N CYS A 77 -8.26 16.97 -17.22
CA CYS A 77 -8.25 15.51 -17.13
C CYS A 77 -7.85 14.81 -18.44
N VAL A 78 -7.83 15.52 -19.56
CA VAL A 78 -7.47 14.97 -20.88
C VAL A 78 -5.95 14.82 -21.03
N HIS A 79 -5.16 15.67 -20.36
CA HIS A 79 -3.71 15.71 -20.53
C HIS A 79 -2.93 15.02 -19.41
N THR A 80 -3.25 15.30 -18.15
CA THR A 80 -2.46 14.82 -16.99
C THR A 80 -3.16 13.69 -16.22
N HIS A 81 -4.40 13.36 -16.56
CA HIS A 81 -5.25 12.33 -15.94
C HIS A 81 -5.43 12.44 -14.42
N ASN A 82 -4.87 13.45 -13.77
CA ASN A 82 -4.95 13.71 -12.34
C ASN A 82 -5.38 15.16 -12.11
N LYS A 83 -6.17 15.39 -11.06
CA LYS A 83 -6.68 16.71 -10.71
C LYS A 83 -6.66 16.97 -9.21
N GLU A 84 -6.51 18.23 -8.83
CA GLU A 84 -6.69 18.73 -7.47
C GLU A 84 -7.79 19.80 -7.46
N VAL A 85 -8.48 19.95 -6.33
CA VAL A 85 -9.58 20.92 -6.17
C VAL A 85 -9.21 21.91 -5.06
N LEU A 86 -9.25 23.19 -5.42
CA LEU A 86 -8.83 24.32 -4.59
C LEU A 86 -10.03 25.21 -4.30
N LYS A 87 -10.04 25.82 -3.10
CA LYS A 87 -10.93 26.93 -2.73
C LYS A 87 -10.12 28.21 -2.69
N CYS A 88 -10.50 29.21 -3.45
CA CYS A 88 -9.94 30.56 -3.30
C CYS A 88 -10.62 31.29 -2.14
N ILE A 89 -9.94 32.29 -1.57
CA ILE A 89 -10.54 33.13 -0.50
C ILE A 89 -11.81 33.82 -0.99
N GLY A 90 -11.86 34.20 -2.27
CA GLY A 90 -13.07 34.70 -2.94
C GLY A 90 -14.26 33.72 -2.98
N GLY A 91 -14.11 32.49 -2.47
CA GLY A 91 -15.17 31.49 -2.40
C GLY A 91 -15.33 30.64 -3.67
N GLU A 92 -14.57 30.96 -4.73
CA GLU A 92 -14.54 30.20 -5.97
C GLU A 92 -13.83 28.85 -5.79
N ILE A 93 -14.41 27.79 -6.38
CA ILE A 93 -13.84 26.45 -6.36
C ILE A 93 -13.26 26.16 -7.74
N VAL A 94 -11.95 25.91 -7.80
CA VAL A 94 -11.24 25.73 -9.06
C VAL A 94 -10.54 24.38 -9.09
N THR A 95 -10.47 23.77 -10.27
CA THR A 95 -9.78 22.50 -10.49
C THR A 95 -8.52 22.73 -11.31
N ARG A 96 -7.39 22.19 -10.87
CA ARG A 96 -6.10 22.31 -11.53
C ARG A 96 -5.50 20.93 -11.84
N SER A 97 -4.69 20.84 -12.89
CA SER A 97 -3.83 19.67 -13.16
C SER A 97 -2.71 19.63 -12.14
N CYS A 98 -2.60 18.52 -11.43
CA CYS A 98 -1.49 18.29 -10.52
C CYS A 98 -0.70 17.09 -11.04
N ASP A 99 0.62 17.24 -11.11
CA ASP A 99 1.50 16.10 -11.31
C ASP A 99 1.43 15.26 -10.04
N ARG A 100 1.01 14.00 -10.18
CA ARG A 100 0.88 13.07 -9.06
C ARG A 100 2.18 13.10 -8.25
N VAL A 101 2.11 13.70 -7.07
CA VAL A 101 3.30 13.93 -6.25
C VAL A 101 3.88 12.59 -5.82
N ALA A 102 5.11 12.32 -6.26
CA ALA A 102 5.85 11.09 -5.97
C ALA A 102 5.88 10.75 -4.47
N TRP A 103 5.79 11.77 -3.60
CA TRP A 103 5.78 11.63 -2.15
C TRP A 103 4.59 10.82 -1.60
N LEU A 104 3.41 10.90 -2.23
CA LEU A 104 2.24 10.13 -1.76
C LEU A 104 2.41 8.64 -2.09
N ASP A 105 2.93 8.32 -3.27
CA ASP A 105 3.30 6.95 -3.66
C ASP A 105 4.47 6.42 -2.81
N GLU A 106 5.38 7.30 -2.38
CA GLU A 106 6.55 6.93 -1.58
C GLU A 106 6.20 6.39 -0.19
N ARG A 107 5.15 6.93 0.46
CA ARG A 107 4.68 6.41 1.76
C ARG A 107 4.06 5.02 1.62
N HIS A 108 3.33 4.80 0.52
CA HIS A 108 2.76 3.50 0.20
C HIS A 108 3.85 2.48 -0.12
N PHE A 109 4.85 2.89 -0.91
CA PHE A 109 6.02 2.09 -1.21
C PHE A 109 6.76 1.66 0.06
N TRP A 110 7.03 2.58 0.99
CA TRP A 110 7.69 2.25 2.25
C TRP A 110 6.91 1.28 3.13
N SER A 111 5.59 1.44 3.20
CA SER A 111 4.73 0.54 3.99
C SER A 111 4.75 -0.87 3.42
N PHE A 112 4.68 -1.00 2.09
CA PHE A 112 4.78 -2.28 1.39
C PHE A 112 6.17 -2.91 1.57
N GLN A 113 7.23 -2.12 1.39
CA GLN A 113 8.62 -2.57 1.53
C GLN A 113 8.90 -3.12 2.94
N ILE A 114 8.47 -2.42 3.99
CA ILE A 114 8.63 -2.87 5.39
C ILE A 114 7.87 -4.19 5.60
N SER A 115 6.63 -4.29 5.11
CA SER A 115 5.82 -5.50 5.29
C SER A 115 6.48 -6.73 4.66
N LEU A 116 6.97 -6.62 3.42
CA LEU A 116 7.68 -7.70 2.74
C LEU A 116 9.00 -8.04 3.43
N THR A 117 9.73 -7.04 3.91
CA THR A 117 11.01 -7.23 4.61
C THR A 117 10.80 -8.03 5.91
N ILE A 118 9.76 -7.71 6.67
CA ILE A 118 9.41 -8.44 7.90
C ILE A 118 9.04 -9.90 7.57
N ILE A 119 8.18 -10.11 6.57
CA ILE A 119 7.77 -11.47 6.15
C ILE A 119 8.98 -12.29 5.69
N GLY A 120 9.86 -11.69 4.88
CA GLY A 120 11.08 -12.33 4.39
C GLY A 120 12.03 -12.70 5.52
N THR A 121 12.22 -11.80 6.49
CA THR A 121 13.10 -12.02 7.63
C THR A 121 12.57 -13.11 8.56
N LEU A 122 11.26 -13.14 8.82
CA LEU A 122 10.62 -14.20 9.58
C LEU A 122 10.78 -15.56 8.89
N SER A 123 10.52 -15.62 7.58
CA SER A 123 10.68 -16.85 6.78
C SER A 123 12.13 -17.38 6.82
N ALA A 124 13.10 -16.47 6.65
CA ALA A 124 14.52 -16.81 6.73
C ALA A 124 14.92 -17.31 8.13
N ALA A 125 14.46 -16.65 9.19
CA ALA A 125 14.75 -17.04 10.56
C ALA A 125 14.22 -18.45 10.89
N ILE A 126 13.00 -18.77 10.45
CA ILE A 126 12.40 -20.10 10.66
C ILE A 126 13.18 -21.17 9.90
N SER A 127 13.55 -20.88 8.66
CA SER A 127 14.35 -21.77 7.82
C SER A 127 15.71 -22.04 8.45
N PHE A 128 16.35 -21.00 9.01
CA PHE A 128 17.62 -21.13 9.71
C PHE A 128 17.52 -21.99 10.98
N LEU A 129 16.48 -21.79 11.80
CA LEU A 129 16.24 -22.63 12.99
C LEU A 129 15.99 -24.10 12.62
N ARG A 130 15.27 -24.35 11.53
CA ARG A 130 15.09 -25.69 10.97
C ARG A 130 16.43 -26.30 10.55
N GLN A 131 17.23 -25.55 9.79
CA GLN A 131 18.54 -25.99 9.32
C GLN A 131 19.47 -26.34 10.50
N LYS A 132 19.50 -25.48 11.53
CA LYS A 132 20.28 -25.71 12.76
C LYS A 132 19.84 -26.97 13.50
N THR A 133 18.54 -27.22 13.55
CA THR A 133 17.98 -28.44 14.16
C THR A 133 18.37 -29.69 13.35
N LEU A 134 18.33 -29.61 12.02
CA LEU A 134 18.78 -30.70 11.14
C LEU A 134 20.27 -30.97 11.33
N ASN A 135 21.11 -29.94 11.26
CA ASN A 135 22.56 -30.06 11.42
C ASN A 135 22.94 -30.68 12.78
N ARG A 136 22.27 -30.30 13.86
CA ARG A 136 22.51 -30.91 15.19
C ARG A 136 22.21 -32.42 15.18
N ARG A 137 21.16 -32.85 14.49
CA ARG A 137 20.83 -34.29 14.35
C ARG A 137 21.85 -35.02 13.49
N THR A 138 22.30 -34.41 12.40
CA THR A 138 23.32 -35.01 11.51
C THR A 138 24.66 -35.15 12.24
N MET A 139 25.08 -34.13 12.98
CA MET A 139 26.31 -34.16 13.77
C MET A 139 26.28 -35.26 14.86
N LEU A 140 25.15 -35.42 15.56
CA LEU A 140 24.98 -36.50 16.53
C LEU A 140 25.04 -37.90 15.90
N LYS A 141 24.61 -38.05 14.64
CA LYS A 141 24.77 -39.31 13.91
C LYS A 141 26.24 -39.56 13.56
N ILE A 142 26.93 -38.56 13.02
CA ILE A 142 28.36 -38.66 12.68
C ILE A 142 29.20 -39.02 13.91
N GLN A 143 28.93 -38.43 15.07
CA GLN A 143 29.64 -38.77 16.30
C GLN A 143 29.40 -40.20 16.80
N ARG A 144 28.23 -40.80 16.52
CA ARG A 144 27.99 -42.22 16.84
C ARG A 144 28.73 -43.16 15.90
N GLU A 145 28.79 -42.82 14.62
CA GLU A 145 29.50 -43.61 13.61
C GLU A 145 31.03 -43.56 13.79
N LEU A 146 31.58 -42.44 14.28
CA LEU A 146 33.02 -42.30 14.53
C LEU A 146 33.48 -42.80 15.92
N GLY A 147 32.55 -42.98 16.85
CA GLY A 147 32.83 -43.44 18.22
C GLY A 147 32.56 -44.93 18.44
N ALA A 148 32.10 -45.65 17.41
CA ALA A 148 31.97 -47.11 17.35
C ALA A 148 33.10 -47.68 16.48
#